data_AF-A0A972PHE1-F1
#
_entry.id   AF-A0A972PHE1-F1
#
_cell.length_a   1.000
_cell.length_b   1.000
_cell.length_c   1.000
_cell.angle_alpha   90.00
_cell.angle_beta   90.00
_cell.angle_gamma   90.00
#
_symmetry.space_group_name_H-M   'P 1'
#
loop_
_entity.id
_entity.type
_entity.pdbx_description
1 polymer ?
#
loop_
_entity_poly.entity_id
_entity_poly.type
_entity_poly.pdbx_seq_one_letter_code
_entity_poly.pdbx_strand_id
1 'polypeptide(L)' 'MLGMRTWLEQPIEDNIYIFFDGLNLPIKRFTVSKESLLVAIGITADGYWKILGVQLGDRESAAHFA' A
#
# COMPACT_ATOMS: atom_id res chain seq x y z
N MET A 1 -4.38 -7.93 18.25
CA MET A 1 -4.57 -7.56 16.83
C MET A 1 -4.70 -6.05 16.79
N LEU A 2 -3.75 -5.34 16.17
CA LEU A 2 -3.85 -3.88 15.99
C LEU A 2 -4.97 -3.56 14.99
N GLY A 3 -5.68 -2.46 15.20
CA GLY A 3 -6.64 -1.97 14.22
C GLY A 3 -5.93 -1.48 12.95
N MET A 4 -6.63 -1.53 11.81
CA MET A 4 -6.07 -1.15 10.49
C MET A 4 -5.40 0.22 10.51
N ARG A 5 -6.01 1.22 11.17
CA ARG A 5 -5.46 2.57 11.29
C ARG A 5 -4.13 2.58 12.04
N THR A 6 -4.08 1.92 13.20
CA THR A 6 -2.86 1.85 14.00
C THR A 6 -1.74 1.08 13.30
N TRP A 7 -2.08 0.14 12.42
CA TRP A 7 -1.10 -0.55 11.57
C TRP A 7 -0.57 0.36 10.45
N LEU A 8 -1.43 1.12 9.76
CA LEU A 8 -1.02 2.05 8.69
C LEU A 8 -0.15 3.22 9.22
N GLU A 9 -0.33 3.60 10.48
CA GLU A 9 0.42 4.68 11.13
C GLU A 9 1.75 4.19 11.75
N GLN A 10 2.11 2.92 11.58
CA GLN A 10 3.38 2.41 12.10
C GLN A 10 4.57 3.07 11.39
N PRO A 11 5.66 3.35 12.13
CA PRO A 11 6.87 3.88 11.51
C PRO A 11 7.44 2.88 10.50
N ILE A 12 7.88 3.39 9.36
CA ILE A 12 8.63 2.62 8.37
C ILE A 12 10.06 2.48 8.91
N GLU A 13 10.39 1.27 9.38
CA GLU A 13 11.76 0.92 9.81
C GLU A 13 12.77 0.96 8.64
N ASP A 14 14.06 0.81 8.95
CA ASP A 14 15.13 0.79 7.97
C ASP A 14 15.02 -0.43 7.03
N ASN A 15 14.38 -0.22 5.88
CA ASN A 15 14.28 -1.20 4.81
C ASN A 15 15.39 -0.92 3.77
N ILE A 16 16.16 -1.95 3.43
CA ILE A 16 17.22 -1.86 2.42
C ILE A 16 16.68 -1.92 0.99
N TYR A 17 15.48 -2.50 0.82
CA TYR A 17 14.75 -2.50 -0.46
C TYR A 17 13.27 -2.20 -0.23
N ILE A 18 12.68 -1.50 -1.19
CA ILE A 18 11.23 -1.26 -1.24
C ILE A 18 10.74 -1.65 -2.63
N PHE A 19 9.74 -2.52 -2.66
CA PHE A 19 9.02 -2.93 -3.85
C PHE A 19 7.62 -2.32 -3.86
N PHE A 20 7.16 -1.93 -5.04
CA PHE A 20 5.81 -1.48 -5.27
C PHE A 20 5.11 -2.46 -6.20
N ASP A 21 3.91 -2.87 -5.82
CA ASP A 21 3.03 -3.71 -6.65
C ASP A 21 1.62 -3.14 -6.68
N GLY A 22 0.86 -3.50 -7.71
CA GLY A 22 -0.49 -3.03 -7.96
C GLY A 22 -1.41 -4.16 -8.41
N LEU A 23 -2.44 -4.44 -7.61
CA LEU A 23 -3.47 -5.41 -7.95
C LEU A 23 -4.76 -4.70 -8.34
N ASN A 24 -5.21 -4.92 -9.57
CA ASN A 24 -6.50 -4.39 -10.02
C ASN A 24 -7.65 -5.27 -9.52
N LEU A 25 -8.53 -4.70 -8.70
CA LEU A 25 -9.65 -5.40 -8.08
C LEU A 25 -10.99 -4.82 -8.52
N PRO A 26 -12.03 -5.65 -8.72
CA PRO A 26 -13.39 -5.16 -8.83
C PRO A 26 -13.89 -4.73 -7.45
N ILE A 27 -14.10 -3.43 -7.25
CA ILE A 27 -14.60 -2.86 -6.01
C ILE A 27 -16.05 -2.43 -6.19
N LYS A 28 -16.92 -2.87 -5.28
CA LYS A 28 -18.33 -2.48 -5.24
C LYS A 28 -18.53 -1.38 -4.19
N ARG A 29 -18.90 -0.18 -4.66
CA ARG A 29 -19.41 0.91 -3.81
C ARG A 29 -20.87 1.15 -4.21
N PHE A 30 -21.14 2.20 -4.99
CA PHE A 30 -22.44 2.42 -5.64
C PHE A 30 -22.60 1.61 -6.93
N THR A 31 -21.52 1.50 -7.71
CA THR A 31 -21.38 0.62 -8.88
C THR A 31 -20.16 -0.29 -8.67
N VAL A 32 -19.99 -1.28 -9.54
CA VAL A 32 -18.74 -2.06 -9.60
C VAL A 32 -17.79 -1.35 -10.54
N SER A 33 -16.58 -1.04 -10.05
CA SER A 33 -15.51 -0.46 -10.86
C SER A 33 -14.18 -1.17 -10.59
N LYS A 34 -13.26 -1.13 -11.56
CA LYS A 34 -11.92 -1.66 -11.41
C LYS A 34 -11.05 -0.58 -10.77
N GLU A 35 -10.58 -0.84 -9.54
CA GLU A 35 -9.70 0.05 -8.78
C GLU A 35 -8.38 -0.68 -8.51
N SER A 36 -7.26 0.05 -8.51
CA SER A 36 -5.95 -0.50 -8.13
C SER A 36 -5.79 -0.49 -6.61
N LEU A 37 -5.36 -1.63 -6.06
CA LEU A 37 -4.77 -1.74 -4.74
C LEU A 37 -3.25 -1.67 -4.90
N LEU A 38 -2.66 -0.57 -4.48
CA LEU A 38 -1.23 -0.36 -4.44
C LEU A 38 -0.67 -0.87 -3.12
N VAL A 39 0.47 -1.55 -3.17
CA VAL A 39 1.12 -2.16 -2.00
C VAL A 39 2.61 -1.79 -2.01
N ALA A 40 3.10 -1.32 -0.87
CA ALA A 40 4.52 -1.14 -0.61
C ALA A 40 5.05 -2.29 0.26
N ILE A 41 6.12 -2.94 -0.17
CA ILE A 41 6.74 -4.07 0.52
C ILE A 41 8.18 -3.71 0.84
N GLY A 42 8.54 -3.75 2.12
CA GLY A 42 9.88 -3.47 2.61
C GLY A 42 10.64 -4.76 2.90
N ILE A 43 11.93 -4.78 2.55
CA ILE A 43 12.88 -5.81 2.96
C ILE A 43 13.88 -5.18 3.93
N THR A 44 13.98 -5.72 5.14
CA THR A 44 14.91 -5.28 6.17
C THR A 44 16.32 -5.82 5.92
N ALA A 45 17.32 -5.27 6.61
CA ALA A 45 18.72 -5.67 6.44
C ALA A 45 19.00 -7.14 6.78
N ASP A 46 18.21 -7.74 7.67
CA ASP A 46 18.24 -9.15 8.04
C ASP A 46 17.39 -10.05 7.12
N GLY A 47 16.79 -9.48 6.05
CA GLY A 47 16.10 -10.21 5.00
C GLY A 47 14.64 -10.53 5.27
N TYR A 48 14.04 -10.02 6.36
CA TYR A 48 12.60 -10.11 6.55
C TYR A 48 11.85 -9.18 5.62
N TRP A 49 10.67 -9.61 5.18
CA TRP A 49 9.78 -8.78 4.40
C TRP A 49 8.55 -8.40 5.20
N LYS A 50 8.04 -7.20 4.98
CA LYS A 50 6.78 -6.74 5.56
C LYS A 50 6.04 -5.80 4.60
N ILE A 51 4.72 -5.79 4.69
CA ILE A 51 3.91 -4.77 4.03
C ILE A 51 4.08 -3.48 4.82
N LEU A 52 4.51 -2.41 4.14
CA LEU A 52 4.72 -1.09 4.72
C LEU A 52 3.47 -0.21 4.64
N GLY A 53 2.65 -0.45 3.62
CA GLY A 53 1.43 0.32 3.39
C GLY A 53 0.63 -0.23 2.23
N VAL A 54 -0.66 0.11 2.23
CA VAL A 54 -1.57 -0.20 1.14
C VAL A 54 -2.44 1.01 0.84
N GLN A 55 -2.77 1.20 -0.43
CA GLN A 55 -3.66 2.27 -0.87
C GLN A 55 -4.62 1.74 -1.93
N LEU A 56 -5.93 1.94 -1.71
CA LEU A 56 -6.98 1.50 -2.63
C LEU A 56 -7.69 2.70 -3.24
N GLY A 57 -7.91 2.66 -4.55
CA GLY A 57 -8.82 3.59 -5.23
C GLY A 57 -8.15 4.84 -5.80
N ASP A 58 -6.82 4.94 -5.73
CA ASP A 58 -6.11 5.93 -6.52
C ASP A 58 -6.13 5.53 -7.99
N ARG A 59 -6.63 6.44 -8.83
CA ARG A 59 -6.41 6.40 -10.28
C ARG A 59 -5.03 6.97 -10.53
N GLU A 60 -4.35 6.52 -11.58
CA GLU A 60 -3.13 7.18 -12.08
C GLU A 60 -3.43 8.67 -12.26
N SER A 61 -3.03 9.43 -11.27
CA SER A 61 -3.24 10.85 -11.13
C SER A 61 -1.86 11.38 -10.91
N ALA A 62 -1.39 12.22 -11.83
CA ALA A 62 -0.20 13.03 -11.61
C ALA A 62 -0.48 14.13 -10.56
N ALA A 63 -1.11 13.76 -9.43
CA ALA A 63 -1.25 14.64 -8.30
C ALA A 63 0.13 14.83 -7.69
N HIS A 64 0.73 15.95 -8.06
CA HIS A 64 1.80 16.61 -7.35
C HIS A 64 1.41 16.66 -5.86
N PHE A 65 2.16 15.94 -5.01
CA PHE A 65 2.15 16.22 -3.58
C PHE A 65 2.87 17.57 -3.41
N ALA A 66 2.11 18.63 -3.18
CA ALA A 66 2.61 19.92 -2.70
C ALA A 66 2.72 19.89 -1.17
#